data_AF-A0A366I8Q7-F1
#
_entry.id   AF-A0A366I8Q7-F1
#
_cell.length_a   1.000
_cell.length_b   1.000
_cell.length_c   1.000
_cell.angle_alpha   90.00
_cell.angle_beta   90.00
_cell.angle_gamma   90.00
#
_symmetry.space_group_name_H-M   'P 1'
#
loop_
_entity.id
_entity.type
_entity.pdbx_description
1 polymer ?
#
loop_
_entity_poly.entity_id
_entity_poly.type
_entity_poly.pdbx_seq_one_letter_code
_entity_poly.pdbx_strand_id
1 'polypeptide(L)'
;MKKVISLLTVAVLSIFVFVGCSASDDKIITIGASPSPHAEILGVAKEVLAEEGYTLEIKEFTDYVVPNTALDSGDIDANFFQHKPYLDDFNAQKGTELASIATIHYEPLGLYPGKTTSLNELADGATIAVPNDTTNEARALLLLESAGLIKVDPNAGLQATIRDITDNPKNLVIKEIEAAQVARMLEDVDMAVVNGNYALLAELDVENDALVKEEKDSLAATTYANIVAVHQGDEEREDLKALVKALQSEKVKEFIQEKYEGSVVPMF
;
A
#
# COMPACT_ATOMS: atom_id res chain seq x y z
N MET A 1 -47.25 -1.07 79.92
CA MET A 1 -45.93 -0.59 79.48
C MET A 1 -45.27 -1.67 78.63
N LYS A 2 -44.75 -1.27 77.46
CA LYS A 2 -43.83 -1.97 76.54
C LYS A 2 -44.37 -3.13 75.66
N LYS A 3 -44.82 -2.72 74.47
CA LYS A 3 -44.75 -3.43 73.17
C LYS A 3 -43.28 -3.64 72.77
N VAL A 4 -42.92 -4.72 72.05
CA VAL A 4 -41.92 -4.82 70.94
C VAL A 4 -42.11 -6.21 70.28
N ILE A 5 -42.85 -6.34 69.17
CA ILE A 5 -42.45 -6.29 67.73
C ILE A 5 -41.84 -7.62 67.21
N SER A 6 -42.65 -8.27 66.37
CA SER A 6 -42.33 -9.40 65.49
C SER A 6 -41.46 -8.91 64.32
N LEU A 7 -40.36 -9.60 64.02
CA LEU A 7 -39.51 -9.31 62.87
C LEU A 7 -39.77 -10.35 61.78
N LEU A 8 -40.60 -10.00 60.79
CA LEU A 8 -40.68 -10.70 59.52
C LEU A 8 -39.45 -10.32 58.68
N THR A 9 -38.59 -11.29 58.37
CA THR A 9 -37.50 -11.11 57.41
C THR A 9 -38.03 -11.45 56.02
N VAL A 10 -38.37 -10.41 55.25
CA VAL A 10 -38.65 -10.55 53.81
C VAL A 10 -37.31 -10.55 53.08
N ALA A 11 -36.88 -11.72 52.61
CA ALA A 11 -35.77 -11.84 51.69
C ALA A 11 -36.24 -11.40 50.29
N VAL A 12 -35.88 -10.17 49.90
CA VAL A 12 -36.04 -9.69 48.52
C VAL A 12 -34.90 -10.28 47.70
N LEU A 13 -35.22 -11.25 46.86
CA LEU A 13 -34.30 -11.81 45.87
C LEU A 13 -34.23 -10.84 44.68
N SER A 14 -33.26 -9.94 44.70
CA SER A 14 -32.96 -9.04 43.58
C SER A 14 -32.30 -9.82 42.45
N ILE A 15 -33.08 -10.22 41.44
CA ILE A 15 -32.56 -10.71 40.17
C ILE A 15 -32.00 -9.49 39.42
N PHE A 16 -30.70 -9.24 39.56
CA PHE A 16 -29.96 -8.40 38.62
C PHE A 16 -29.76 -9.20 37.34
N VAL A 17 -30.62 -8.95 36.34
CA VAL A 17 -30.31 -9.33 34.95
C VAL A 17 -29.21 -8.37 34.50
N PHE A 18 -27.95 -8.78 34.66
CA PHE A 18 -26.85 -8.22 33.88
C PHE A 18 -27.09 -8.69 32.43
N VAL A 19 -27.81 -7.89 31.66
CA VAL A 19 -27.65 -7.92 30.20
C VAL A 19 -26.27 -7.32 29.95
N GLY A 20 -25.27 -8.20 29.88
CA GLY A 20 -23.96 -7.85 29.37
C GLY A 20 -24.16 -7.35 27.95
N CYS A 21 -24.12 -6.03 27.77
CA CYS A 21 -23.97 -5.43 26.46
C CYS A 21 -22.51 -5.70 26.04
N SER A 22 -22.28 -6.87 25.44
CA SER A 22 -21.13 -7.08 24.58
C SER A 22 -21.34 -6.20 23.35
N ALA A 23 -20.98 -4.92 23.44
CA ALA A 23 -20.66 -4.16 22.25
C ALA A 23 -19.46 -4.89 21.64
N SER A 24 -19.74 -5.66 20.61
CA SER A 24 -18.80 -6.58 19.96
C SER A 24 -17.68 -5.76 19.32
N ASP A 25 -16.43 -6.04 19.72
CA ASP A 25 -15.22 -5.60 18.99
C ASP A 25 -15.23 -6.09 17.52
N ASP A 26 -16.04 -7.11 17.18
CA ASP A 26 -16.26 -7.70 15.84
C ASP A 26 -16.74 -6.72 14.74
N LYS A 27 -16.86 -5.42 15.03
CA LYS A 27 -17.30 -4.39 14.08
C LYS A 27 -16.27 -3.32 13.80
N ILE A 28 -15.11 -3.35 14.44
CA ILE A 28 -14.02 -2.40 14.18
C ILE A 28 -12.97 -3.12 13.35
N ILE A 29 -12.63 -2.56 12.20
CA ILE A 29 -11.54 -3.02 11.34
C ILE A 29 -10.44 -1.97 11.43
N THR A 30 -9.26 -2.36 11.90
CA THR A 30 -8.07 -1.50 11.92
C THR A 30 -7.22 -1.79 10.71
N ILE A 31 -7.00 -0.81 9.84
CA ILE A 31 -6.21 -0.99 8.62
C ILE A 31 -5.03 -0.02 8.56
N GLY A 32 -3.85 -0.57 8.26
CA GLY A 32 -2.66 0.22 7.95
C GLY A 32 -2.61 0.63 6.48
N ALA A 33 -2.26 1.88 6.17
CA ALA A 33 -2.21 2.37 4.80
C ALA A 33 -1.12 3.41 4.56
N SER A 34 -0.65 3.53 3.32
CA SER A 34 0.08 4.74 2.92
C SER A 34 -0.88 5.94 2.84
N PRO A 35 -0.41 7.18 3.11
CA PRO A 35 -1.32 8.33 3.20
C PRO A 35 -2.05 8.63 1.88
N SER A 36 -1.37 8.55 0.75
CA SER A 36 -1.97 8.75 -0.58
C SER A 36 -1.45 7.69 -1.55
N PRO A 37 -2.28 7.08 -2.40
CA PRO A 37 -3.74 7.24 -2.47
C PRO A 37 -4.51 6.38 -1.45
N HIS A 38 -3.84 5.46 -0.74
CA HIS A 38 -4.48 4.36 -0.03
C HIS A 38 -5.41 4.81 1.10
N ALA A 39 -4.96 5.68 2.00
CA ALA A 39 -5.81 6.18 3.09
C ALA A 39 -6.96 7.05 2.58
N GLU A 40 -6.77 7.78 1.48
CA GLU A 40 -7.83 8.56 0.83
C GLU A 40 -8.92 7.65 0.23
N ILE A 41 -8.52 6.58 -0.46
CA ILE A 41 -9.42 5.53 -0.97
C ILE A 41 -10.18 4.87 0.19
N LEU A 42 -9.49 4.53 1.27
CA LEU A 42 -10.12 3.97 2.47
C LEU A 42 -11.09 4.94 3.13
N GLY A 43 -10.85 6.26 3.03
CA GLY A 43 -11.78 7.29 3.47
C GLY A 43 -13.15 7.16 2.78
N VAL A 44 -13.16 6.88 1.48
CA VAL A 44 -14.41 6.64 0.72
C VAL A 44 -15.02 5.28 1.06
N ALA A 45 -14.20 4.23 1.16
CA ALA A 45 -14.66 2.89 1.52
C ALA A 45 -15.26 2.85 2.95
N LYS A 46 -14.74 3.67 3.88
CA LYS A 46 -15.27 3.83 5.24
C LYS A 46 -16.72 4.27 5.26
N GLU A 47 -17.14 5.14 4.34
CA GLU A 47 -18.53 5.57 4.24
C GLU A 47 -19.45 4.41 3.82
N VAL A 48 -18.99 3.55 2.90
CA VAL A 48 -19.72 2.36 2.44
C VAL A 48 -19.80 1.31 3.56
N LEU A 49 -18.70 1.07 4.28
CA LEU A 49 -18.65 0.13 5.41
C LEU A 49 -19.57 0.53 6.57
N ALA A 50 -19.70 1.83 6.83
CA ALA A 50 -20.57 2.33 7.90
C ALA A 50 -22.05 1.99 7.66
N GLU A 51 -22.49 1.93 6.41
CA GLU A 51 -23.85 1.50 6.05
C GLU A 51 -24.10 0.01 6.34
N GLU A 52 -23.05 -0.82 6.26
CA GLU A 52 -23.08 -2.24 6.65
C GLU A 52 -22.87 -2.44 8.17
N GLY A 53 -22.63 -1.36 8.91
CA GLY A 53 -22.51 -1.36 10.36
C GLY A 53 -21.11 -1.72 10.88
N TYR A 54 -20.08 -1.54 10.06
CA TYR A 54 -18.66 -1.64 10.42
C TYR A 54 -18.04 -0.25 10.63
N THR A 55 -17.05 -0.17 11.51
CA THR A 55 -16.22 1.02 11.73
C THR A 55 -14.83 0.74 11.19
N LEU A 56 -14.34 1.60 10.28
CA LEU A 56 -12.98 1.53 9.77
C LEU A 56 -12.06 2.53 10.50
N GLU A 57 -11.03 2.02 11.17
CA GLU A 57 -9.95 2.79 11.75
C GLU A 57 -8.73 2.72 10.83
N ILE A 58 -8.30 3.87 10.31
CA ILE A 58 -7.18 3.96 9.37
C ILE A 58 -5.96 4.45 10.13
N LYS A 59 -4.87 3.68 10.07
CA LYS A 59 -3.54 4.05 10.59
C LYS A 59 -2.61 4.33 9.42
N GLU A 60 -2.17 5.57 9.28
CA GLU A 60 -1.26 5.97 8.23
C GLU A 60 0.19 5.64 8.59
N PHE A 61 0.94 5.10 7.63
CA PHE A 61 2.35 4.76 7.75
C PHE A 61 3.13 5.37 6.59
N THR A 62 4.31 5.94 6.89
CA THR A 62 5.12 6.66 5.89
C THR A 62 6.27 5.83 5.30
N ASP A 63 6.39 4.56 5.69
CA ASP A 63 7.38 3.61 5.20
C ASP A 63 6.72 2.27 4.81
N TYR A 64 7.47 1.40 4.14
CA TYR A 64 6.98 0.12 3.63
C TYR A 64 7.24 -1.10 4.54
N VAL A 65 7.88 -0.92 5.69
CA VAL A 65 8.25 -2.03 6.60
C VAL A 65 7.27 -2.14 7.75
N VAL A 66 6.92 -1.02 8.36
CA VAL A 66 6.05 -0.97 9.55
C VAL A 66 4.65 -1.52 9.28
N PRO A 67 3.96 -1.27 8.14
CA PRO A 67 2.61 -1.81 7.94
C PRO A 67 2.54 -3.33 7.96
N ASN A 68 3.52 -4.04 7.37
CA ASN A 68 3.57 -5.50 7.42
C ASN A 68 3.97 -6.01 8.80
N THR A 69 4.87 -5.32 9.50
CA THR A 69 5.27 -5.71 10.85
C THR A 69 4.13 -5.53 11.86
N ALA A 70 3.36 -4.44 11.72
CA ALA A 70 2.17 -4.18 12.54
C ALA A 70 1.03 -5.14 12.22
N LEU A 71 0.90 -5.56 10.95
CA LEU A 71 -0.02 -6.62 10.60
C LEU A 71 0.42 -7.92 11.25
N ASP A 72 1.68 -8.33 11.07
CA ASP A 72 2.23 -9.59 11.58
C ASP A 72 2.18 -9.72 13.13
N SER A 73 2.25 -8.59 13.85
CA SER A 73 2.10 -8.55 15.30
C SER A 73 0.65 -8.60 15.79
N GLY A 74 -0.33 -8.46 14.89
CA GLY A 74 -1.75 -8.31 15.21
C GLY A 74 -2.15 -6.92 15.72
N ASP A 75 -1.33 -5.89 15.51
CA ASP A 75 -1.64 -4.50 15.90
C ASP A 75 -2.64 -3.81 14.94
N ILE A 76 -2.84 -4.40 13.75
CA ILE A 76 -3.84 -4.05 12.73
C ILE A 76 -4.42 -5.33 12.11
N ASP A 77 -5.64 -5.27 11.60
CA ASP A 77 -6.35 -6.41 10.98
C ASP A 77 -5.98 -6.64 9.51
N ALA A 78 -5.63 -5.55 8.82
CA ALA A 78 -5.26 -5.55 7.41
C ALA A 78 -4.25 -4.44 7.13
N ASN A 79 -3.59 -4.50 5.97
CA ASN A 79 -2.94 -3.34 5.40
C ASN A 79 -3.23 -3.19 3.90
N PHE A 80 -3.10 -1.95 3.43
CA PHE A 80 -3.31 -1.55 2.04
C PHE A 80 -2.27 -0.50 1.66
N PHE A 81 -1.13 -0.97 1.15
CA PHE A 81 -0.01 -0.11 0.75
C PHE A 81 0.94 -0.73 -0.30
N GLN A 82 0.82 -2.03 -0.55
CA GLN A 82 1.82 -2.82 -1.26
C GLN A 82 1.19 -3.61 -2.41
N HIS A 83 2.03 -4.06 -3.32
CA HIS A 83 1.68 -5.05 -4.35
C HIS A 83 2.16 -6.46 -3.99
N LYS A 84 1.58 -7.46 -4.66
CA LYS A 84 1.82 -8.90 -4.42
C LYS A 84 3.31 -9.30 -4.41
N PRO A 85 4.19 -8.84 -5.34
CA PRO A 85 5.60 -9.19 -5.29
C PRO A 85 6.30 -8.75 -4.00
N TYR A 86 5.97 -7.56 -3.49
CA TYR A 86 6.56 -7.02 -2.27
C TYR A 86 6.10 -7.81 -1.04
N LEU A 87 4.81 -8.18 -0.98
CA LEU A 87 4.29 -9.06 0.07
C LEU A 87 5.03 -10.41 0.10
N ASP A 88 5.21 -11.03 -1.07
CA ASP A 88 5.85 -12.33 -1.20
C ASP A 88 7.33 -12.27 -0.79
N ASP A 89 8.05 -11.22 -1.19
CA ASP A 89 9.43 -10.96 -0.77
C ASP A 89 9.53 -10.66 0.73
N PHE A 90 8.63 -9.85 1.28
CA PHE A 90 8.58 -9.55 2.71
C PHE A 90 8.38 -10.82 3.55
N ASN A 91 7.43 -11.67 3.17
CA ASN A 91 7.21 -12.99 3.79
C ASN A 91 8.49 -13.85 3.72
N ALA A 92 9.14 -13.92 2.56
CA ALA A 92 10.36 -14.70 2.40
C ALA A 92 11.52 -14.18 3.25
N GLN A 93 11.69 -12.86 3.36
CA GLN A 93 12.80 -12.23 4.09
C GLN A 93 12.58 -12.19 5.60
N LYS A 94 11.33 -12.00 6.05
CA LYS A 94 10.99 -11.79 7.46
C LYS A 94 10.39 -13.03 8.13
N GLY A 95 10.02 -14.05 7.36
CA GLY A 95 9.39 -15.26 7.87
C GLY A 95 7.96 -15.02 8.37
N THR A 96 7.28 -13.99 7.83
CA THR A 96 5.88 -13.70 8.14
C THR A 96 4.95 -14.56 7.30
N GLU A 97 3.72 -14.72 7.78
CA GLU A 97 2.65 -15.47 7.10
C GLU A 97 1.48 -14.53 6.79
N LEU A 98 1.69 -13.66 5.79
CA LEU A 98 0.69 -12.70 5.33
C LEU A 98 0.13 -13.10 3.96
N ALA A 99 -1.17 -12.89 3.75
CA ALA A 99 -1.90 -13.28 2.55
C ALA A 99 -2.61 -12.08 1.91
N SER A 100 -2.74 -12.11 0.59
CA SER A 100 -3.52 -11.13 -0.18
C SER A 100 -4.97 -11.59 -0.29
N ILE A 101 -5.94 -10.73 0.04
CA ILE A 101 -7.37 -11.04 -0.10
C ILE A 101 -8.07 -10.29 -1.24
N ALA A 102 -7.45 -9.24 -1.76
CA ALA A 102 -7.99 -8.49 -2.89
C ALA A 102 -6.91 -7.71 -3.64
N THR A 103 -7.14 -7.48 -4.92
CA THR A 103 -6.43 -6.49 -5.74
C THR A 103 -7.35 -5.29 -5.95
N ILE A 104 -6.84 -4.08 -5.73
CA ILE A 104 -7.67 -2.86 -5.68
C ILE A 104 -7.33 -1.91 -6.82
N HIS A 105 -6.09 -1.43 -6.88
CA HIS A 105 -5.69 -0.43 -7.87
C HIS A 105 -4.24 -0.64 -8.31
N TYR A 106 -3.86 -0.04 -9.41
CA TYR A 106 -2.50 0.02 -9.93
C TYR A 106 -2.00 1.47 -9.94
N GLU A 107 -0.73 1.66 -9.65
CA GLU A 107 -0.02 2.94 -9.72
C GLU A 107 1.13 2.80 -10.71
N PRO A 108 1.10 3.50 -11.86
CA PRO A 108 2.21 3.51 -12.80
C PRO A 108 3.51 3.96 -12.13
N LEU A 109 4.60 3.18 -12.26
CA LEU A 109 5.92 3.63 -11.85
C LEU A 109 6.44 4.65 -12.88
N GLY A 110 7.02 5.75 -12.41
CA GLY A 110 7.53 6.83 -13.26
C GLY A 110 9.02 7.09 -13.06
N LEU A 111 9.72 7.41 -14.16
CA LEU A 111 11.04 8.05 -14.17
C LEU A 111 10.84 9.56 -14.28
N TYR A 112 11.19 10.30 -13.25
CA TYR A 112 10.98 11.73 -13.15
C TYR A 112 12.29 12.52 -13.34
N PRO A 113 12.21 13.75 -13.88
CA PRO A 113 13.37 14.62 -14.05
C PRO A 113 13.87 15.13 -12.71
N GLY A 114 15.17 15.01 -12.47
CA GLY A 114 15.87 15.71 -11.39
C GLY A 114 16.60 16.93 -11.94
N LYS A 115 17.93 16.97 -11.81
CA LYS A 115 18.78 17.99 -12.44
C LYS A 115 18.75 17.94 -13.97
N THR A 116 18.41 16.80 -14.55
CA THR A 116 18.33 16.60 -16.01
C THR A 116 16.87 16.46 -16.44
N THR A 117 16.43 17.34 -17.33
CA THR A 117 15.01 17.50 -17.71
C THR A 117 14.55 16.58 -18.83
N SER A 118 15.45 15.90 -19.54
CA SER A 118 15.09 15.00 -20.64
C SER A 118 16.09 13.87 -20.84
N LEU A 119 15.63 12.73 -21.38
CA LEU A 119 16.48 11.55 -21.63
C LEU A 119 17.65 11.85 -22.59
N ASN A 120 17.45 12.78 -23.53
CA ASN A 120 18.47 13.14 -24.52
C ASN A 120 19.62 13.96 -23.91
N GLU A 121 19.36 14.67 -22.82
CA GLU A 121 20.35 15.48 -22.10
C GLU A 121 21.12 14.68 -21.07
N LEU A 122 20.75 13.43 -20.83
CA LEU A 122 21.38 12.57 -19.84
C LEU A 122 22.87 12.34 -20.19
N ALA A 123 23.75 12.88 -19.36
CA ALA A 123 25.19 12.80 -19.55
C ALA A 123 25.73 11.38 -19.28
N ASP A 124 26.93 11.11 -19.78
CA ASP A 124 27.69 9.94 -19.34
C ASP A 124 28.03 10.07 -17.84
N GLY A 125 27.84 9.00 -17.07
CA GLY A 125 28.04 9.01 -15.61
C GLY A 125 26.90 9.66 -14.82
N ALA A 126 25.76 9.98 -15.46
CA ALA A 126 24.61 10.56 -14.77
C ALA A 126 24.06 9.61 -13.69
N THR A 127 23.54 10.18 -12.60
CA THR A 127 23.02 9.43 -11.46
C THR A 127 21.51 9.30 -11.53
N ILE A 128 21.01 8.07 -11.46
CA ILE A 128 19.57 7.78 -11.35
C ILE A 128 19.28 7.17 -9.98
N ALA A 129 18.43 7.80 -9.19
CA ALA A 129 17.96 7.24 -7.93
C ALA A 129 16.83 6.22 -8.16
N VAL A 130 16.87 5.10 -7.46
CA VAL A 130 15.84 4.04 -7.52
C VAL A 130 15.51 3.53 -6.11
N PRO A 131 14.34 2.94 -5.87
CA PRO A 131 14.02 2.25 -4.63
C PRO A 131 15.04 1.14 -4.31
N ASN A 132 15.29 0.87 -3.03
CA ASN A 132 16.29 -0.10 -2.57
C ASN A 132 15.71 -1.38 -1.96
N ASP A 133 14.38 -1.56 -1.98
CA ASP A 133 13.77 -2.85 -1.70
C ASP A 133 13.78 -3.72 -2.97
N THR A 134 13.90 -5.04 -2.78
CA THR A 134 14.20 -5.99 -3.85
C THR A 134 13.27 -5.88 -5.05
N THR A 135 11.96 -5.78 -4.80
CA THR A 135 10.98 -5.83 -5.89
C THR A 135 10.79 -4.49 -6.58
N ASN A 136 10.88 -3.37 -5.86
CA ASN A 136 10.80 -2.05 -6.49
C ASN A 136 12.11 -1.65 -7.18
N GLU A 137 13.28 -2.10 -6.69
CA GLU A 137 14.55 -1.95 -7.42
C GLU A 137 14.46 -2.70 -8.76
N ALA A 138 14.04 -3.96 -8.75
CA ALA A 138 13.86 -4.75 -9.97
C ALA A 138 12.87 -4.07 -10.94
N ARG A 139 11.72 -3.60 -10.44
CA ARG A 139 10.72 -2.86 -11.22
C ARG A 139 11.32 -1.59 -11.84
N ALA A 140 12.11 -0.83 -11.08
CA ALA A 140 12.77 0.37 -11.56
C ALA A 140 13.80 0.05 -12.66
N LEU A 141 14.61 -0.99 -12.50
CA LEU A 141 15.57 -1.42 -13.51
C LEU A 141 14.88 -1.86 -14.81
N LEU A 142 13.75 -2.56 -14.72
CA LEU A 142 12.93 -2.93 -15.88
C LEU A 142 12.32 -1.70 -16.58
N LEU A 143 11.91 -0.67 -15.83
CA LEU A 143 11.47 0.60 -16.40
C LEU A 143 12.61 1.30 -17.16
N LEU A 144 13.81 1.34 -16.58
CA LEU A 144 15.01 1.91 -17.23
C LEU A 144 15.42 1.13 -18.49
N GLU A 145 15.28 -0.20 -18.47
CA GLU A 145 15.47 -1.04 -19.66
C GLU A 145 14.43 -0.72 -20.75
N SER A 146 13.16 -0.57 -20.38
CA SER A 146 12.11 -0.20 -21.33
C SER A 146 12.34 1.17 -21.99
N ALA A 147 13.02 2.08 -21.28
CA ALA A 147 13.47 3.37 -21.79
C ALA A 147 14.73 3.30 -22.67
N GLY A 148 15.33 2.12 -22.81
CA GLY A 148 16.58 1.91 -23.56
C GLY A 148 17.82 2.49 -22.90
N LEU A 149 17.77 2.79 -21.59
CA LEU A 149 18.89 3.37 -20.84
C LEU A 149 19.93 2.33 -20.41
N ILE A 150 19.45 1.12 -20.08
CA ILE A 150 20.25 -0.04 -19.67
C ILE A 150 19.67 -1.33 -20.30
N LYS A 151 20.34 -2.46 -20.12
CA LYS A 151 19.74 -3.80 -20.27
C LYS A 151 19.95 -4.62 -19.02
N VAL A 152 18.98 -5.45 -18.68
CA VAL A 152 19.00 -6.33 -17.50
C VAL A 152 19.03 -7.78 -17.97
N ASP A 153 19.67 -8.68 -17.21
CA ASP A 153 19.61 -10.11 -17.50
C ASP A 153 18.14 -10.58 -17.44
N PRO A 154 17.57 -11.10 -18.54
CA PRO A 154 16.17 -11.54 -18.57
C PRO A 154 15.88 -12.70 -17.60
N ASN A 155 16.89 -13.39 -17.09
CA ASN A 155 16.73 -14.46 -16.11
C ASN A 155 16.61 -13.95 -14.66
N ALA A 156 16.91 -12.67 -14.39
CA ALA A 156 16.88 -12.11 -13.04
C ALA A 156 15.44 -11.85 -12.54
N GLY A 157 14.51 -11.58 -13.46
CA GLY A 157 13.08 -11.46 -13.17
C GLY A 157 12.75 -10.38 -12.12
N LEU A 158 11.80 -10.68 -11.23
CA LEU A 158 11.30 -9.75 -10.20
C LEU A 158 12.28 -9.52 -9.03
N GLN A 159 13.48 -10.08 -9.10
CA GLN A 159 14.55 -9.92 -8.11
C GLN A 159 15.83 -9.35 -8.72
N ALA A 160 15.74 -8.76 -9.92
CA ALA A 160 16.87 -8.11 -10.58
C ALA A 160 17.48 -7.01 -9.69
N THR A 161 18.81 -6.98 -9.67
CA THR A 161 19.60 -5.98 -8.95
C THR A 161 20.51 -5.22 -9.90
N ILE A 162 21.18 -4.17 -9.42
CA ILE A 162 22.21 -3.47 -10.20
C ILE A 162 23.32 -4.39 -10.75
N ARG A 163 23.52 -5.58 -10.17
CA ARG A 163 24.52 -6.57 -10.63
C ARG A 163 24.08 -7.33 -11.88
N ASP A 164 22.78 -7.31 -12.17
CA ASP A 164 22.17 -7.99 -13.31
C ASP A 164 22.13 -7.07 -14.54
N ILE A 165 22.68 -5.86 -14.46
CA ILE A 165 22.81 -4.95 -15.61
C ILE A 165 23.86 -5.49 -16.58
N THR A 166 23.43 -5.84 -17.79
CA THR A 166 24.27 -6.44 -18.85
C THR A 166 24.78 -5.43 -19.88
N ASP A 167 24.13 -4.27 -19.99
CA ASP A 167 24.52 -3.18 -20.89
C ASP A 167 24.18 -1.82 -20.23
N ASN A 168 25.13 -0.88 -20.24
CA ASN A 168 25.00 0.46 -19.66
C ASN A 168 25.83 1.47 -20.49
N PRO A 169 25.36 1.86 -21.68
CA PRO A 169 26.15 2.61 -22.66
C PRO A 169 26.50 4.04 -22.22
N LYS A 170 25.80 4.60 -21.23
CA LYS A 170 26.04 5.92 -20.63
C LYS A 170 26.74 5.86 -19.27
N ASN A 171 27.24 4.70 -18.86
CA ASN A 171 27.90 4.51 -17.56
C ASN A 171 27.06 5.06 -16.39
N LEU A 172 25.73 4.93 -16.46
CA LEU A 172 24.80 5.48 -15.48
C LEU A 172 25.11 4.92 -14.09
N VAL A 173 25.06 5.81 -13.10
CA VAL A 173 25.23 5.46 -11.69
C VAL A 173 23.84 5.23 -11.09
N ILE A 174 23.50 3.97 -10.82
CA ILE A 174 22.25 3.64 -10.12
C ILE A 174 22.47 3.81 -8.62
N LYS A 175 21.67 4.68 -8.00
CA LYS A 175 21.74 4.99 -6.57
C LYS A 175 20.51 4.43 -5.86
N GLU A 176 20.70 3.34 -5.14
CA GLU A 176 19.68 2.68 -4.33
C GLU A 176 19.33 3.54 -3.10
N ILE A 177 18.05 3.91 -2.96
CA ILE A 177 17.54 4.80 -1.92
C ILE A 177 16.23 4.23 -1.37
N GLU A 178 15.98 4.41 -0.07
CA GLU A 178 14.71 4.02 0.54
C GLU A 178 13.55 4.74 -0.17
N ALA A 179 12.51 3.98 -0.56
CA ALA A 179 11.45 4.44 -1.45
C ALA A 179 10.84 5.79 -1.01
N ALA A 180 10.60 5.99 0.29
CA ALA A 180 10.03 7.24 0.81
C ALA A 180 10.96 8.46 0.68
N GLN A 181 12.25 8.26 0.41
CA GLN A 181 13.21 9.35 0.15
C GLN A 181 13.41 9.64 -1.34
N VAL A 182 13.03 8.74 -2.25
CA VAL A 182 13.46 8.84 -3.66
C VAL A 182 12.99 10.14 -4.31
N ALA A 183 11.75 10.56 -4.07
CA ALA A 183 11.24 11.84 -4.57
C ALA A 183 12.05 13.05 -4.06
N ARG A 184 12.52 13.02 -2.80
CA ARG A 184 13.37 14.09 -2.24
C ARG A 184 14.75 14.13 -2.89
N MET A 185 15.20 13.04 -3.49
CA MET A 185 16.50 12.98 -4.17
C MET A 185 16.52 13.72 -5.50
N LEU A 186 15.36 14.10 -6.08
CA LEU A 186 15.28 14.76 -7.39
C LEU A 186 16.15 16.02 -7.49
N GLU A 187 16.32 16.76 -6.39
CA GLU A 187 17.20 17.96 -6.36
C GLU A 187 18.70 17.62 -6.40
N ASP A 188 19.06 16.37 -6.10
CA ASP A 188 20.45 15.91 -5.91
C ASP A 188 20.94 14.96 -7.01
N VAL A 189 20.04 14.30 -7.74
CA VAL A 189 20.36 13.36 -8.83
C VAL A 189 19.90 13.87 -10.18
N ASP A 190 20.30 13.19 -11.27
CA ASP A 190 19.90 13.59 -12.62
C ASP A 190 18.45 13.25 -12.90
N MET A 191 18.01 12.06 -12.49
CA MET A 191 16.64 11.55 -12.59
C MET A 191 16.35 10.59 -11.44
N ALA A 192 15.09 10.31 -11.15
CA ALA A 192 14.74 9.30 -10.16
C ALA A 192 13.51 8.47 -10.60
N VAL A 193 13.52 7.18 -10.29
CA VAL A 193 12.37 6.30 -10.47
C VAL A 193 11.56 6.29 -9.17
N VAL A 194 10.33 6.80 -9.20
CA VAL A 194 9.52 7.06 -8.00
C VAL A 194 8.23 6.27 -8.05
N ASN A 195 7.91 5.54 -6.96
CA ASN A 195 6.61 4.88 -6.76
C ASN A 195 5.46 5.88 -6.77
N GLY A 196 4.31 5.49 -7.34
CA GLY A 196 3.17 6.40 -7.53
C GLY A 196 2.68 7.05 -6.25
N ASN A 197 2.50 6.30 -5.17
CA ASN A 197 2.12 6.83 -3.85
C ASN A 197 3.08 7.93 -3.34
N TYR A 198 4.40 7.74 -3.51
CA TYR A 198 5.40 8.73 -3.10
C TYR A 198 5.52 9.89 -4.10
N ALA A 199 5.24 9.66 -5.38
CA ALA A 199 5.11 10.72 -6.38
C ALA A 199 3.92 11.63 -6.04
N LEU A 200 2.74 11.05 -5.75
CA LEU A 200 1.56 11.78 -5.32
C LEU A 200 1.80 12.59 -4.04
N LEU A 201 2.49 12.01 -3.04
CA LEU A 201 2.88 12.73 -1.82
C LEU A 201 3.87 13.87 -2.06
N ALA A 202 4.67 13.78 -3.13
CA ALA A 202 5.56 14.83 -3.58
C ALA A 202 4.90 15.78 -4.59
N GLU A 203 3.58 15.69 -4.79
CA GLU A 203 2.81 16.49 -5.76
C GLU A 203 3.28 16.33 -7.21
N LEU A 204 3.86 15.17 -7.54
CA LEU A 204 4.26 14.80 -8.90
C LEU A 204 3.13 14.05 -9.60
N ASP A 205 2.85 14.43 -10.84
CA ASP A 205 1.86 13.80 -11.69
C ASP A 205 2.54 12.87 -12.70
N VAL A 206 2.16 11.59 -12.74
CA VAL A 206 2.84 10.62 -13.61
C VAL A 206 2.56 10.86 -15.10
N GLU A 207 1.44 11.48 -15.46
CA GLU A 207 1.10 11.75 -16.86
C GLU A 207 1.85 12.97 -17.40
N ASN A 208 2.08 13.98 -16.56
CA ASN A 208 2.62 15.26 -16.97
C ASN A 208 4.11 15.45 -16.62
N ASP A 209 4.58 14.90 -15.50
CA ASP A 209 5.94 15.14 -15.00
C ASP A 209 6.90 13.98 -15.29
N ALA A 210 6.40 12.75 -15.49
CA ALA A 210 7.26 11.61 -15.77
C ALA A 210 7.82 11.65 -17.20
N LEU A 211 9.12 11.41 -17.34
CA LEU A 211 9.80 11.27 -18.63
C LEU A 211 9.50 9.91 -19.29
N VAL A 212 9.31 8.89 -18.46
CA VAL A 212 8.93 7.54 -18.84
C VAL A 212 8.03 7.00 -17.73
N LYS A 213 7.00 6.25 -18.10
CA LYS A 213 6.15 5.55 -17.13
C LYS A 213 5.78 4.16 -17.63
N GLU A 214 5.38 3.31 -16.71
CA GLU A 214 4.76 2.05 -17.07
C GLU A 214 3.36 2.28 -17.66
N GLU A 215 3.02 1.53 -18.71
CA GLU A 215 1.70 1.62 -19.32
C GLU A 215 0.63 0.90 -18.49
N LYS A 216 -0.57 1.48 -18.44
CA LYS A 216 -1.70 0.96 -17.65
C LYS A 216 -2.23 -0.42 -18.10
N ASP A 217 -1.97 -0.80 -19.36
CA ASP A 217 -2.42 -2.08 -19.94
C ASP A 217 -1.26 -3.11 -20.01
N SER A 218 -0.15 -2.84 -19.33
CA SER A 218 1.06 -3.68 -19.36
C SER A 218 1.00 -4.86 -18.39
N LEU A 219 1.92 -5.81 -18.54
CA LEU A 219 2.12 -6.86 -17.53
C LEU A 219 2.47 -6.27 -16.16
N ALA A 220 3.13 -5.11 -16.11
CA ALA A 220 3.41 -4.41 -14.86
C ALA A 220 2.13 -4.01 -14.13
N ALA A 221 1.09 -3.57 -14.87
CA ALA A 221 -0.19 -3.19 -14.27
C ALA A 221 -0.85 -4.32 -13.46
N THR A 222 -0.82 -5.54 -14.00
CA THR A 222 -1.37 -6.71 -13.30
C THR A 222 -0.42 -7.30 -12.26
N THR A 223 0.89 -7.15 -12.45
CA THR A 223 1.93 -7.66 -11.52
C THR A 223 2.03 -6.82 -10.26
N TYR A 224 1.96 -5.49 -10.42
CA TYR A 224 2.20 -4.51 -9.34
C TYR A 224 0.94 -3.77 -8.91
N ALA A 225 -0.24 -4.32 -9.21
CA ALA A 225 -1.46 -3.84 -8.61
C ALA A 225 -1.40 -4.00 -7.08
N ASN A 226 -1.75 -2.93 -6.38
CA ASN A 226 -1.84 -2.87 -4.93
C ASN A 226 -2.95 -3.80 -4.42
N ILE A 227 -2.66 -4.41 -3.28
CA ILE A 227 -3.50 -5.42 -2.66
C ILE A 227 -3.90 -5.02 -1.24
N VAL A 228 -4.98 -5.65 -0.76
CA VAL A 228 -5.25 -5.73 0.68
C VAL A 228 -4.59 -6.99 1.21
N ALA A 229 -3.67 -6.83 2.16
CA ALA A 229 -3.00 -7.93 2.84
C ALA A 229 -3.54 -8.11 4.26
N VAL A 230 -3.59 -9.36 4.72
CA VAL A 230 -4.08 -9.79 6.04
C VAL A 230 -3.20 -10.92 6.55
N HIS A 231 -3.39 -11.35 7.79
CA HIS A 231 -2.78 -12.59 8.26
C HIS A 231 -3.30 -13.81 7.51
N GLN A 232 -2.43 -14.79 7.25
CA GLN A 232 -2.87 -16.07 6.73
C GLN A 232 -3.83 -16.73 7.73
N GLY A 233 -4.98 -17.21 7.26
CA GLY A 233 -6.08 -17.74 8.07
C GLY A 233 -7.24 -16.76 8.27
N ASP A 234 -7.02 -15.46 8.02
CA ASP A 234 -8.03 -14.42 8.17
C ASP A 234 -8.80 -14.13 6.87
N GLU A 235 -8.49 -14.82 5.77
CA GLU A 235 -9.06 -14.56 4.44
C GLU A 235 -10.59 -14.73 4.40
N GLU A 236 -11.13 -15.58 5.28
CA GLU A 236 -12.55 -15.87 5.36
C GLU A 236 -13.31 -15.03 6.39
N ARG A 237 -12.64 -14.11 7.11
CA ARG A 237 -13.32 -13.24 8.07
C ARG A 237 -14.36 -12.34 7.36
N GLU A 238 -15.56 -12.30 7.91
CA GLU A 238 -16.71 -11.61 7.28
C GLU A 238 -16.57 -10.08 7.26
N ASP A 239 -15.90 -9.50 8.27
CA ASP A 239 -15.57 -8.07 8.32
C ASP A 239 -14.58 -7.68 7.23
N LEU A 240 -13.54 -8.49 6.99
CA LEU A 240 -12.56 -8.27 5.93
C LEU A 240 -13.15 -8.46 4.53
N LYS A 241 -14.09 -9.38 4.34
CA LYS A 241 -14.88 -9.48 3.09
C LYS A 241 -15.72 -8.23 2.86
N ALA A 242 -16.34 -7.67 3.90
CA ALA A 242 -17.08 -6.41 3.80
C ALA A 242 -16.14 -5.25 3.40
N LEU A 243 -14.93 -5.20 3.96
CA LEU A 243 -13.90 -4.22 3.58
C LEU A 243 -13.55 -4.32 2.09
N VAL A 244 -13.28 -5.53 1.59
CA VAL A 244 -12.98 -5.75 0.17
C VAL A 244 -14.13 -5.28 -0.72
N LYS A 245 -15.36 -5.65 -0.36
CA LYS A 245 -16.56 -5.22 -1.10
C LYS A 245 -16.73 -3.70 -1.12
N ALA A 246 -16.43 -3.02 -0.01
CA ALA A 246 -16.48 -1.56 0.06
C ALA A 246 -15.39 -0.91 -0.80
N LEU A 247 -14.16 -1.42 -0.75
CA LEU A 247 -13.04 -0.97 -1.60
C LEU A 247 -13.31 -1.20 -3.09
N GLN A 248 -14.02 -2.27 -3.43
CA GLN A 248 -14.40 -2.61 -4.81
C GLN A 248 -15.76 -2.05 -5.23
N SER A 249 -16.30 -1.07 -4.51
CA SER A 249 -17.58 -0.45 -4.83
C SER A 249 -17.47 0.55 -5.98
N GLU A 250 -18.58 0.77 -6.70
CA GLU A 250 -18.64 1.78 -7.78
C GLU A 250 -18.25 3.18 -7.27
N LYS A 251 -18.66 3.52 -6.04
CA LYS A 251 -18.32 4.80 -5.41
C LYS A 251 -16.80 4.99 -5.26
N VAL A 252 -16.07 3.94 -4.89
CA VAL A 252 -14.60 3.99 -4.79
C VAL A 252 -13.98 4.04 -6.19
N LYS A 253 -14.52 3.28 -7.15
CA LYS A 253 -14.06 3.30 -8.55
C LYS A 253 -14.17 4.70 -9.17
N GLU A 254 -15.33 5.33 -9.04
CA GLU A 254 -15.58 6.70 -9.51
C GLU A 254 -14.62 7.69 -8.84
N PHE A 255 -14.46 7.61 -7.51
CA PHE A 255 -13.51 8.45 -6.78
C PHE A 255 -12.08 8.32 -7.32
N ILE A 256 -11.59 7.10 -7.54
CA ILE A 256 -10.23 6.88 -8.05
C ILE A 256 -10.09 7.52 -9.44
N GLN A 257 -11.06 7.31 -10.33
CA GLN A 257 -11.03 7.82 -11.70
C GLN A 257 -11.09 9.34 -11.76
N GLU A 258 -11.96 9.96 -10.96
CA GLU A 258 -12.14 11.41 -10.94
C GLU A 258 -10.98 12.13 -10.26
N LYS A 259 -10.44 11.57 -9.16
CA LYS A 259 -9.43 12.27 -8.37
C LYS A 259 -8.03 12.18 -8.96
N TYR A 260 -7.64 11.02 -9.46
CA TYR A 260 -6.23 10.77 -9.83
C TYR A 260 -5.99 10.78 -11.33
N GLU A 261 -7.03 10.87 -12.15
CA GLU A 261 -6.96 11.10 -13.61
C GLU A 261 -5.96 10.20 -14.39
N GLY A 262 -5.68 8.99 -13.89
CA GLY A 262 -4.74 8.03 -14.50
C GLY A 262 -3.49 7.73 -13.67
N SER A 263 -3.14 8.59 -12.71
CA SER A 263 -2.07 8.33 -11.74
C SER A 263 -2.39 7.16 -10.80
N VAL A 264 -3.66 6.81 -10.68
CA VAL A 264 -4.17 5.64 -9.96
C VAL A 264 -5.26 4.99 -10.82
N VAL A 265 -5.14 3.69 -11.11
CA VAL A 265 -6.02 2.95 -12.01
C VAL A 265 -6.75 1.85 -11.24
N PRO A 266 -8.10 1.85 -11.16
CA PRO A 266 -8.83 0.78 -10.46
C PRO A 266 -8.73 -0.54 -11.24
N MET A 267 -8.64 -1.66 -10.51
CA MET A 267 -8.45 -3.01 -11.08
C MET A 267 -9.72 -3.90 -11.01
N PHE A 268 -10.88 -3.28 -10.79
CA PHE A 268 -12.19 -3.92 -10.64
C PHE A 268 -13.28 -3.14 -11.38
#